data_AF-A0A2E8DRX2-F1
#
_entry.id   AF-A0A2E8DRX2-F1
#
_cell.length_a   1.000
_cell.length_b   1.000
_cell.length_c   1.000
_cell.angle_alpha   90.00
_cell.angle_beta   90.00
_cell.angle_gamma   90.00
#
_symmetry.space_group_name_H-M   'P 1'
#
loop_
_entity.id
_entity.type
_entity.pdbx_description
1 polymer ?
#
loop_
_entity_poly.entity_id
_entity_poly.type
_entity_poly.pdbx_seq_one_letter_code
_entity_poly.pdbx_strand_id
1 'polypeptide(L)'
;MTKIDATETVVYGISGDSQESHYKFQEQYQFGFPLLSDNALAVSRLYSSMSDDKQKSSRTTFVIDRAGYVRSINNNVNIPQHGTEVLKTIQSMTSYEIKVGGLAPDFVAYDENGKGYRLRDFRNKRNVVLSFYPMDMTPG
;
A
#
# COMPACT_ATOMS: atom_id res chain seq x y z
N MET A 1 -11.40 -0.28 -6.85
CA MET A 1 -10.33 -1.08 -6.23
C MET A 1 -9.20 -0.15 -5.85
N THR A 2 -9.08 0.13 -4.55
CA THR A 2 -8.01 0.97 -3.99
C THR A 2 -6.67 0.25 -4.15
N LYS A 3 -5.59 0.97 -4.51
CA LYS A 3 -4.23 0.41 -4.76
C LYS A 3 -3.62 -0.43 -3.62
N ILE A 4 -4.27 -0.49 -2.46
CA ILE A 4 -3.89 -1.29 -1.28
C ILE A 4 -4.17 -2.79 -1.51
N ASP A 5 -5.23 -3.13 -2.28
CA ASP A 5 -5.67 -4.52 -2.53
C ASP A 5 -4.58 -5.38 -3.21
N ALA A 6 -3.58 -4.75 -3.83
CA ALA A 6 -2.48 -5.41 -4.55
C ALA A 6 -1.29 -5.85 -3.66
N THR A 7 -1.33 -5.60 -2.34
CA THR A 7 -0.18 -5.81 -1.44
C THR A 7 -0.47 -6.74 -0.25
N GLU A 8 -1.56 -7.52 -0.29
CA GLU A 8 -2.06 -8.31 0.86
C GLU A 8 -2.11 -7.50 2.17
N THR A 9 -2.34 -6.19 2.06
CA THR A 9 -2.32 -5.26 3.19
C THR A 9 -3.75 -4.83 3.49
N VAL A 10 -4.13 -4.89 4.75
CA VAL A 10 -5.40 -4.34 5.23
C VAL A 10 -5.14 -3.01 5.91
N VAL A 11 -6.06 -2.06 5.74
CA VAL A 11 -6.02 -0.76 6.41
C VAL A 11 -7.21 -0.66 7.35
N TYR A 12 -6.96 -0.14 8.54
CA TYR A 12 -7.99 0.19 9.53
C TYR A 12 -7.78 1.63 9.99
N GLY A 13 -8.83 2.46 9.93
CA GLY A 13 -8.84 3.73 10.66
C GLY A 13 -9.29 3.48 12.10
N ILE A 14 -8.67 4.09 13.09
CA ILE A 14 -9.04 3.93 14.51
C ILE A 14 -9.21 5.31 15.13
N SER A 15 -10.31 5.53 15.88
CA SER A 15 -10.49 6.73 16.70
C SER A 15 -11.36 6.44 17.93
N GLY A 16 -11.41 7.41 18.85
CA GLY A 16 -12.29 7.37 20.02
C GLY A 16 -13.79 7.49 19.73
N ASP A 17 -14.22 7.72 18.49
CA ASP A 17 -15.62 7.94 18.13
C ASP A 17 -16.45 6.66 18.18
N SER A 18 -17.75 6.77 18.40
CA SER A 18 -18.68 5.63 18.49
C SER A 18 -18.84 4.91 17.16
N GLN A 19 -19.23 3.63 17.23
CA GLN A 19 -19.56 2.84 16.04
C GLN A 19 -20.66 3.49 15.19
N GLU A 20 -21.65 4.13 15.81
CA GLU A 20 -22.72 4.85 15.10
C GLU A 20 -22.17 6.07 14.34
N SER A 21 -21.25 6.82 14.96
CA SER A 21 -20.57 7.94 14.29
C SER A 21 -19.78 7.44 13.08
N HIS A 22 -19.06 6.32 13.24
CA HIS A 22 -18.31 5.69 12.14
C HIS A 22 -19.20 5.20 11.01
N TYR A 23 -20.37 4.62 11.32
CA TYR A 23 -21.34 4.20 10.32
C TYR A 23 -21.77 5.39 9.44
N LYS A 24 -22.21 6.48 10.06
CA LYS A 24 -22.63 7.71 9.36
C LYS A 24 -21.49 8.30 8.54
N PHE A 25 -20.28 8.31 9.09
CA PHE A 25 -19.09 8.84 8.41
C PHE A 25 -18.68 7.97 7.20
N GLN A 26 -18.77 6.65 7.34
CA GLN A 26 -18.51 5.70 6.26
C GLN A 26 -19.57 5.78 5.15
N GLU A 27 -20.85 5.97 5.48
CA GLU A 27 -21.90 6.22 4.48
C GLU A 27 -21.66 7.51 3.70
N GLN A 28 -21.26 8.59 4.39
CA GLN A 28 -21.09 9.90 3.78
C GLN A 28 -19.85 9.98 2.86
N TYR A 29 -18.73 9.39 3.25
CA TYR A 29 -17.45 9.56 2.57
C TYR A 29 -16.94 8.30 1.85
N GLN A 30 -17.58 7.15 2.08
CA GLN A 30 -17.31 5.88 1.40
C GLN A 30 -15.82 5.50 1.39
N PHE A 31 -15.18 5.46 2.57
CA PHE A 31 -13.78 5.09 2.66
C PHE A 31 -13.56 3.66 2.16
N GLY A 32 -12.48 3.43 1.41
CA GLY A 32 -12.08 2.10 0.93
C GLY A 32 -11.54 1.16 2.00
N PHE A 33 -11.75 1.48 3.29
CA PHE A 33 -11.27 0.69 4.42
C PHE A 33 -12.20 0.85 5.64
N PRO A 34 -12.25 -0.15 6.54
CA PRO A 34 -13.04 -0.08 7.77
C PRO A 34 -12.52 0.92 8.79
N LEU A 35 -13.46 1.47 9.58
CA LEU A 35 -13.20 2.31 10.74
C LEU A 35 -13.51 1.51 12.02
N LEU A 36 -12.57 1.50 12.97
CA LEU A 36 -12.66 0.84 14.25
C LEU A 36 -12.87 1.87 15.36
N SER A 37 -13.79 1.56 16.28
CA SER A 37 -14.12 2.39 17.43
C SER A 37 -13.28 1.99 18.65
N ASP A 38 -12.56 2.96 19.22
CA ASP A 38 -11.73 2.85 20.43
C ASP A 38 -12.29 3.79 21.51
N ASN A 39 -13.58 3.67 21.87
CA ASN A 39 -14.26 4.60 22.79
C ASN A 39 -13.57 4.75 24.16
N ALA A 40 -12.90 3.69 24.62
CA ALA A 40 -12.15 3.73 25.88
C ALA A 40 -10.73 4.32 25.71
N LEU A 41 -10.29 4.63 24.49
CA LEU A 41 -8.93 5.03 24.11
C LEU A 41 -7.86 4.02 24.55
N ALA A 42 -8.23 2.73 24.69
CA ALA A 42 -7.33 1.69 25.17
C ALA A 42 -6.24 1.39 24.14
N VAL A 43 -6.63 1.29 22.86
CA VAL A 43 -5.68 1.05 21.76
C VAL A 43 -4.80 2.27 21.56
N SER A 44 -5.38 3.46 21.56
CA SER A 44 -4.67 4.73 21.42
C SER A 44 -3.58 4.92 22.49
N ARG A 45 -3.87 4.55 23.75
CA ARG A 45 -2.87 4.55 24.84
C ARG A 45 -1.80 3.48 24.64
N LEU A 46 -2.17 2.25 24.28
CA LEU A 46 -1.23 1.14 24.07
C LEU A 46 -0.19 1.48 23.00
N TYR A 47 -0.62 2.15 21.93
CA TYR A 47 0.25 2.56 20.82
C TYR A 47 0.93 3.92 21.04
N SER A 48 0.79 4.54 22.23
CA SER A 48 1.29 5.89 22.53
C SER A 48 0.82 6.95 21.51
N SER A 49 -0.36 6.77 20.92
CA SER A 49 -0.96 7.66 19.93
C SER A 49 -2.11 8.45 20.55
N MET A 50 -1.78 9.21 21.60
CA MET A 50 -2.73 10.09 22.29
C MET A 50 -2.43 11.54 21.93
N SER A 51 -3.45 12.39 21.87
CA SER A 51 -3.27 13.84 21.88
C SER A 51 -2.60 14.31 23.17
N ASP A 52 -2.05 15.52 23.16
CA ASP A 52 -1.37 16.11 24.31
C ASP A 52 -2.27 16.19 25.56
N ASP A 53 -3.56 16.48 25.37
CA ASP A 53 -4.59 16.52 26.41
C ASP A 53 -5.11 15.12 26.81
N LYS A 54 -4.68 14.06 26.12
CA LYS A 54 -5.09 12.66 26.31
C LYS A 54 -6.60 12.41 26.17
N GLN A 55 -7.34 13.30 25.52
CA GLN A 55 -8.79 13.15 25.33
C GLN A 55 -9.16 12.46 24.01
N LYS A 56 -8.20 12.32 23.07
CA LYS A 56 -8.43 11.72 21.75
C LYS A 56 -7.19 11.02 21.22
N SER A 57 -7.37 10.22 20.16
CA SER A 57 -6.27 9.64 19.40
C SER A 57 -5.49 10.74 18.65
N SER A 58 -4.17 10.60 18.60
CA SER A 58 -3.32 11.46 17.75
C SER A 58 -3.30 10.96 16.31
N ARG A 59 -2.89 11.81 15.37
CA ARG A 59 -2.73 11.41 13.97
C ARG A 59 -1.39 10.68 13.80
N THR A 60 -1.38 9.40 14.12
CA THR A 60 -0.21 8.53 13.95
C THR A 60 -0.55 7.34 13.07
N THR A 61 0.30 7.03 12.09
CA THR A 61 0.18 5.83 11.25
C THR A 61 1.25 4.82 11.66
N PHE A 62 0.83 3.59 11.92
CA PHE A 62 1.71 2.44 12.16
C PHE A 62 1.61 1.49 10.96
N VAL A 63 2.77 1.08 10.42
CA VAL A 63 2.83 -0.03 9.46
C VAL A 63 3.36 -1.24 10.19
N ILE A 64 2.56 -2.30 10.25
CA ILE A 64 2.89 -3.56 10.91
C ILE A 64 3.01 -4.61 9.82
N ASP A 65 4.09 -5.38 9.82
CA ASP A 65 4.26 -6.45 8.85
C ASP A 65 3.50 -7.73 9.24
N ARG A 66 3.50 -8.70 8.32
CA ARG A 66 2.84 -10.00 8.49
C ARG A 66 3.38 -10.86 9.64
N ALA A 67 4.55 -10.53 10.21
CA ALA A 67 5.12 -11.19 11.37
C ALA A 67 4.81 -10.44 12.69
N GLY A 68 4.04 -9.35 12.62
CA GLY A 68 3.60 -8.55 13.77
C GLY A 68 4.57 -7.45 14.17
N TYR A 69 5.63 -7.18 13.39
CA TYR A 69 6.61 -6.15 13.72
C TYR A 69 6.20 -4.79 13.16
N VAL A 70 6.25 -3.75 14.00
CA VAL A 70 6.12 -2.36 13.55
C VAL A 70 7.34 -2.01 12.68
N ARG A 71 7.10 -1.71 11.40
CA ARG A 71 8.13 -1.36 10.41
C ARG A 71 8.26 0.14 10.21
N SER A 72 7.20 0.92 10.44
CA SER A 72 7.27 2.38 10.44
C SER A 72 6.21 3.01 11.34
N ILE A 73 6.55 4.18 11.89
CA ILE A 73 5.66 5.04 12.67
C ILE A 73 5.78 6.44 12.06
N ASN A 74 4.66 7.02 11.65
CA ASN A 74 4.59 8.37 11.11
C ASN A 74 3.65 9.21 11.97
N ASN A 75 4.21 10.16 12.73
CA ASN A 75 3.49 11.13 13.55
C ASN A 75 3.34 12.44 12.77
N ASN A 76 2.21 12.63 12.10
CA ASN A 76 2.09 13.74 11.17
C ASN A 76 1.73 15.05 11.87
N VAL A 77 2.72 15.96 11.98
CA VAL A 77 2.47 17.38 12.20
C VAL A 77 2.50 18.08 10.83
N ASN A 78 1.33 18.57 10.42
CA ASN A 78 0.96 19.46 9.29
C ASN A 78 0.44 18.91 7.92
N ILE A 79 -0.72 19.47 7.54
CA ILE A 79 -1.76 19.27 6.47
C ILE A 79 -1.18 19.43 5.02
N PRO A 80 -1.73 18.96 3.86
CA PRO A 80 -2.94 18.19 3.45
C PRO A 80 -2.65 16.95 2.53
N GLN A 81 -1.46 16.32 2.58
CA GLN A 81 -1.02 15.39 1.53
C GLN A 81 -0.83 13.91 1.96
N HIS A 82 -1.45 13.46 3.05
CA HIS A 82 -0.96 12.25 3.75
C HIS A 82 -1.42 10.90 3.20
N GLY A 83 -2.52 10.83 2.44
CA GLY A 83 -2.94 9.57 1.80
C GLY A 83 -1.92 9.09 0.77
N THR A 84 -1.27 10.03 0.07
CA THR A 84 -0.28 9.75 -0.97
C THR A 84 1.06 9.32 -0.38
N GLU A 85 1.45 9.78 0.81
CA GLU A 85 2.73 9.46 1.46
C GLU A 85 2.78 8.04 2.02
N VAL A 86 1.67 7.55 2.60
CA VAL A 86 1.54 6.16 3.03
C VAL A 86 1.56 5.25 1.80
N LEU A 87 0.86 5.62 0.73
CA LEU A 87 0.92 4.88 -0.54
C LEU A 87 2.31 4.92 -1.18
N LYS A 88 3.04 6.03 -1.10
CA LYS A 88 4.41 6.17 -1.63
C LYS A 88 5.42 5.39 -0.80
N THR A 89 5.20 5.27 0.51
CA THR A 89 6.03 4.47 1.43
C THR A 89 5.76 2.98 1.26
N ILE A 90 4.49 2.58 1.13
CA ILE A 90 4.12 1.20 0.78
C ILE A 90 4.66 0.88 -0.62
N GLN A 91 4.49 1.77 -1.60
CA GLN A 91 5.03 1.59 -2.96
C GLN A 91 6.55 1.52 -2.97
N SER A 92 7.29 2.35 -2.20
CA SER A 92 8.75 2.24 -2.12
C SER A 92 9.22 0.98 -1.38
N MET A 93 8.37 0.40 -0.52
CA MET A 93 8.61 -0.90 0.11
C MET A 93 8.21 -2.08 -0.79
N THR A 94 7.39 -1.87 -1.82
CA THR A 94 6.90 -2.93 -2.73
C THR A 94 7.36 -2.79 -4.19
N SER A 95 8.00 -1.69 -4.59
CA SER A 95 8.47 -1.47 -5.97
C SER A 95 9.96 -1.79 -6.07
N TYR A 96 10.28 -2.85 -6.79
CA TYR A 96 11.64 -3.08 -7.27
C TYR A 96 11.95 -2.09 -8.40
N GLU A 97 12.79 -1.10 -8.13
CA GLU A 97 13.23 -0.13 -9.14
C GLU A 97 14.18 -0.82 -10.13
N ILE A 98 13.80 -0.88 -11.42
CA ILE A 98 14.69 -1.36 -12.49
C ILE A 98 15.84 -0.36 -12.63
N LYS A 99 17.05 -0.76 -12.24
CA LYS A 99 18.26 0.05 -12.40
C LYS A 99 19.18 -0.59 -13.43
N VAL A 100 19.86 0.24 -14.22
CA VAL A 100 20.95 -0.21 -15.08
C VAL A 100 22.02 -0.88 -14.20
N GLY A 101 22.41 -2.10 -14.56
CA GLY A 101 23.31 -2.94 -13.75
C GLY A 101 22.63 -3.79 -12.68
N GLY A 102 21.33 -3.60 -12.42
CA GLY A 102 20.53 -4.46 -11.55
C GLY A 102 19.98 -5.69 -12.26
N LEU A 103 19.58 -6.71 -11.51
CA LEU A 103 18.90 -7.88 -12.07
C LEU A 103 17.52 -7.47 -12.60
N ALA A 104 17.23 -7.81 -13.85
CA ALA A 104 15.89 -7.68 -14.40
C ALA A 104 14.92 -8.62 -13.63
N PRO A 105 13.78 -8.11 -13.14
CA PRO A 105 12.73 -8.91 -12.51
C PRO A 105 12.27 -10.01 -13.44
N ASP A 106 12.06 -11.18 -12.86
CA ASP A 106 11.56 -12.31 -13.62
C ASP A 106 10.06 -12.13 -13.92
N PHE A 107 9.64 -12.62 -15.09
CA PHE A 107 8.25 -12.63 -15.49
C PHE A 107 7.95 -13.88 -16.33
N VAL A 108 6.66 -14.20 -16.46
CA VAL A 108 6.13 -15.14 -17.46
C VAL A 108 5.15 -14.39 -18.35
N ALA A 109 5.34 -14.45 -19.66
CA ALA A 109 4.41 -13.93 -20.66
C ALA A 109 4.05 -15.04 -21.64
N TYR A 110 2.93 -14.92 -22.33
CA TYR A 110 2.44 -15.91 -23.27
C TYR A 110 2.41 -15.31 -24.67
N ASP A 111 2.78 -16.09 -25.69
CA ASP A 111 2.58 -15.71 -27.08
C ASP A 111 1.12 -15.95 -27.53
N GLU A 112 0.82 -15.61 -28.77
CA GLU A 112 -0.51 -15.74 -29.37
C GLU A 112 -1.02 -17.19 -29.42
N ASN A 113 -0.13 -18.18 -29.28
CA ASN A 113 -0.46 -19.60 -29.27
C ASN A 113 -0.59 -20.16 -27.84
N GLY A 114 -0.50 -19.29 -26.82
CA GLY A 114 -0.56 -19.69 -25.42
C GLY A 114 0.72 -20.34 -24.89
N LYS A 115 1.82 -20.30 -25.66
CA LYS A 115 3.11 -20.82 -25.17
C LYS A 115 3.72 -19.80 -24.21
N GLY A 116 4.04 -20.26 -23.00
CA GLY A 116 4.67 -19.45 -21.97
C GLY A 116 6.17 -19.28 -22.20
N TYR A 117 6.67 -18.07 -21.99
CA TYR A 117 8.09 -17.71 -21.96
C TYR A 117 8.41 -17.07 -20.61
N ARG A 118 9.44 -17.59 -19.93
CA ARG A 118 9.91 -17.03 -18.66
C ARG A 118 11.28 -16.38 -18.84
N LEU A 119 11.45 -15.15 -18.34
CA LEU A 119 12.70 -14.41 -18.52
C LEU A 119 13.92 -15.17 -17.97
N ARG A 120 13.79 -15.82 -16.80
CA ARG A 120 14.90 -16.57 -16.19
C ARG A 120 15.43 -17.71 -17.07
N ASP A 121 14.63 -18.24 -17.99
CA ASP A 121 15.01 -19.39 -18.81
C ASP A 121 16.10 -19.05 -19.84
N PHE A 122 16.26 -17.75 -20.14
CA PHE A 122 17.27 -17.19 -21.04
C PHE A 122 18.59 -16.81 -20.34
N ARG A 123 18.61 -16.80 -18.99
CA ARG A 123 19.83 -16.47 -18.21
C ARG A 123 20.98 -17.39 -18.63
N ASN A 124 22.15 -16.80 -18.85
CA ASN A 124 23.38 -17.48 -19.30
C ASN A 124 23.27 -18.19 -20.67
N LYS A 125 22.19 -17.96 -21.43
CA LYS A 125 22.00 -18.57 -22.76
C LYS A 125 21.96 -17.54 -23.86
N ARG A 126 21.21 -16.45 -23.67
CA ARG A 126 20.91 -15.45 -24.71
C ARG A 126 20.68 -14.08 -24.09
N ASN A 127 21.02 -13.01 -24.81
CA ASN A 127 20.57 -11.66 -24.49
C ASN A 127 19.08 -11.51 -24.86
N VAL A 128 18.36 -10.67 -24.12
CA VAL A 128 16.92 -10.43 -24.30
C VAL A 128 16.67 -8.92 -24.40
N VAL A 129 15.95 -8.50 -25.42
CA VAL A 129 15.44 -7.12 -25.58
C VAL A 129 13.93 -7.17 -25.41
N LEU A 130 13.38 -6.31 -24.56
CA LEU A 130 11.93 -6.16 -24.38
C LEU A 130 11.54 -4.80 -24.96
N SER A 131 10.75 -4.81 -26.03
CA SER A 131 10.19 -3.61 -26.63
C SER A 131 8.70 -3.56 -26.30
N PHE A 132 8.27 -2.48 -25.66
CA PHE A 132 6.87 -2.27 -25.28
C PHE A 132 6.26 -1.26 -26.25
N TYR A 133 5.09 -1.56 -26.80
CA TYR A 133 4.36 -0.68 -27.72
C TYR A 133 2.90 -0.51 -27.25
N PRO A 134 2.24 0.61 -27.59
CA PRO A 134 1.00 1.03 -26.93
C PRO A 134 -0.26 0.27 -27.37
N MET A 135 -0.34 -0.15 -28.63
CA MET A 135 -1.50 -0.85 -29.18
C MET A 135 -1.17 -1.55 -30.50
N ASP A 136 -1.86 -2.63 -30.82
CA ASP A 136 -1.82 -3.25 -32.14
C ASP A 136 -2.45 -2.33 -33.20
N MET A 137 -1.98 -2.43 -34.45
CA MET A 137 -2.55 -1.74 -35.62
C MET A 137 -2.52 -0.20 -35.59
N THR A 138 -1.69 0.41 -34.76
CA THR A 138 -1.38 1.85 -34.86
C THR A 138 -0.21 2.10 -35.80
N PRO A 139 -0.29 3.07 -36.75
CA PRO A 139 0.89 3.54 -37.45
C PRO A 139 1.82 4.20 -36.41
N GLY A 140 3.05 3.71 -36.34
CA GLY A 140 4.10 4.29 -35.49
C GLY A 140 4.56 5.65 -35.96
#